data_AF-A0A350EQH8-F1
#
_entry.id   AF-A0A350EQH8-F1
#
_cell.length_a   1.000
_cell.length_b   1.000
_cell.length_c   1.000
_cell.angle_alpha   90.00
_cell.angle_beta   90.00
_cell.angle_gamma   90.00
#
_symmetry.space_group_name_H-M   'P 1'
#
loop_
_entity.id
_entity.type
_entity.pdbx_description
1 polymer ?
#
loop_
_entity_poly.entity_id
_entity_poly.type
_entity_poly.pdbx_seq_one_letter_code
_entity_poly.pdbx_strand_id
1 'polypeptide(L)'
;MHDDTMRFKIVLLCLLTAPAVFGQGTIVYHNPADIHLFGNNGQHDLDVDHNGTIDYRLTVGGSSGFAAFGQGRNASMAVLETPPDVGGSIVPATLGEPVGPGLEHPRLWYQNQIVETFPGQFVTVPASFHGCVTTGCVGQFHNITAYWGVRFDIDGNDHYGWVRVATPGGIRNGGTILDWAYNSVPGQPILAGQVPEPATWALLLGGGAMLHLYRRRRLDGKQ
;
A
#
# COMPACT_ATOMS: atom_id res chain seq x y z
N MET A 1 66.22 42.45 13.46
CA MET A 1 65.19 42.34 14.52
C MET A 1 63.99 43.13 14.02
N HIS A 2 63.11 42.46 13.27
CA HIS A 2 61.89 43.03 12.71
C HIS A 2 60.77 42.03 13.03
N ASP A 3 59.70 42.60 13.56
CA ASP A 3 58.67 41.99 14.37
C ASP A 3 57.64 41.22 13.52
N ASP A 4 57.05 40.22 14.15
CA ASP A 4 56.28 39.13 13.56
C ASP A 4 54.93 39.57 12.97
N THR A 5 54.61 39.02 11.79
CA THR A 5 53.33 39.20 11.11
C THR A 5 52.22 38.39 11.78
N MET A 6 51.20 39.11 12.23
CA MET A 6 49.95 38.66 12.84
C MET A 6 49.22 37.62 11.96
N ARG A 7 49.13 36.36 12.43
CA ARG A 7 48.34 35.30 11.78
C ARG A 7 46.87 35.35 12.21
N PHE A 8 45.99 35.82 11.33
CA PHE A 8 44.54 35.73 11.49
C PHE A 8 44.08 34.27 11.27
N LYS A 9 43.64 33.57 12.31
CA LYS A 9 42.94 32.28 12.19
C LYS A 9 41.43 32.53 12.22
N ILE A 10 40.79 32.48 11.05
CA ILE A 10 39.33 32.45 10.94
C ILE A 10 38.89 31.00 11.19
N VAL A 11 38.29 30.76 12.35
CA VAL A 11 37.58 29.50 12.64
C VAL A 11 36.15 29.68 12.14
N LEU A 12 35.83 29.07 11.00
CA LEU A 12 34.47 29.02 10.47
C LEU A 12 33.71 27.88 11.16
N LEU A 13 32.99 28.21 12.23
CA LEU A 13 32.06 27.30 12.90
C LEU A 13 30.81 27.18 12.03
N CYS A 14 30.76 26.15 11.18
CA CYS A 14 29.59 25.82 10.39
C CYS A 14 28.58 25.10 11.29
N LEU A 15 27.64 25.84 11.88
CA LEU A 15 26.45 25.30 12.52
C LEU A 15 25.55 24.71 11.43
N LEU A 16 25.74 23.42 11.14
CA LEU A 16 24.77 22.61 10.41
C LEU A 16 23.56 22.41 11.31
N THR A 17 22.59 23.33 11.26
CA THR A 17 21.24 23.03 11.74
C THR A 17 20.64 22.01 10.77
N ALA A 18 20.74 20.72 11.12
CA ALA A 18 19.92 19.71 10.49
C ALA A 18 18.45 20.11 10.76
N PRO A 19 17.59 20.24 9.73
CA PRO A 19 16.17 20.28 9.99
C PRO A 19 15.80 18.97 10.70
N ALA A 20 15.05 19.07 11.79
CA ALA A 20 14.49 17.93 12.47
C ALA A 20 13.78 17.04 11.43
N VAL A 21 14.26 15.80 11.28
CA VAL A 21 13.60 14.77 10.47
C VAL A 21 12.34 14.39 11.25
N PHE A 22 11.24 15.06 10.95
CA PHE A 22 9.93 14.61 11.35
C PHE A 22 9.56 13.43 10.43
N GLY A 23 9.62 12.20 10.96
CA GLY A 23 8.94 11.01 10.45
C GLY A 23 9.07 10.70 8.96
N GLN A 24 10.25 10.33 8.46
CA GLN A 24 10.34 9.58 7.21
C GLN A 24 9.95 8.12 7.49
N GLY A 25 8.66 7.81 7.64
CA GLY A 25 8.29 6.42 7.38
C GLY A 25 8.41 6.13 5.90
N THR A 26 8.75 4.88 5.66
CA THR A 26 9.16 4.38 4.35
C THR A 26 7.97 3.69 3.71
N ILE A 27 7.77 3.88 2.41
CA ILE A 27 6.90 3.00 1.64
C ILE A 27 7.56 1.63 1.61
N VAL A 28 6.87 0.59 2.06
CA VAL A 28 7.37 -0.79 2.00
C VAL A 28 6.69 -1.46 0.82
N TYR A 29 7.46 -1.99 -0.12
CA TYR A 29 6.97 -2.58 -1.37
C TYR A 29 7.39 -4.05 -1.50
N HIS A 30 6.45 -4.86 -1.97
CA HIS A 30 6.60 -6.30 -2.16
C HIS A 30 6.19 -6.68 -3.58
N ASN A 31 7.06 -7.38 -4.28
CA ASN A 31 6.84 -7.87 -5.65
C ASN A 31 7.22 -9.36 -5.74
N PRO A 32 6.36 -10.25 -5.22
CA PRO A 32 6.58 -11.69 -5.34
C PRO A 32 6.31 -12.17 -6.77
N ALA A 33 6.45 -13.47 -6.99
CA ALA A 33 5.84 -14.09 -8.17
C ALA A 33 4.31 -13.96 -8.09
N ASP A 34 3.68 -13.77 -9.25
CA ASP A 34 2.22 -13.66 -9.38
C ASP A 34 1.48 -14.78 -8.62
N ILE A 35 0.57 -14.37 -7.74
CA ILE A 35 -0.23 -15.31 -6.95
C ILE A 35 -1.58 -15.47 -7.64
N HIS A 36 -1.76 -16.59 -8.31
CA HIS A 36 -2.99 -16.92 -9.03
C HIS A 36 -4.01 -17.61 -8.11
N LEU A 37 -5.19 -17.02 -8.00
CA LEU A 37 -6.31 -17.58 -7.26
C LEU A 37 -7.50 -17.77 -8.22
N PHE A 38 -7.66 -18.99 -8.74
CA PHE A 38 -8.74 -19.35 -9.65
C PHE A 38 -9.33 -20.72 -9.30
N GLY A 39 -10.52 -21.02 -9.79
CA GLY A 39 -11.21 -22.29 -9.56
C GLY A 39 -12.37 -22.16 -8.57
N ASN A 40 -12.86 -23.29 -8.04
CA ASN A 40 -14.14 -23.31 -7.31
C ASN A 40 -14.04 -23.27 -5.79
N ASN A 41 -12.84 -23.32 -5.18
CA ASN A 41 -12.63 -23.27 -3.72
C ASN A 41 -11.15 -22.94 -3.40
N GLY A 42 -10.61 -21.88 -4.02
CA GLY A 42 -9.24 -21.44 -3.77
C GLY A 42 -9.16 -20.53 -2.55
N GLN A 43 -8.08 -20.60 -1.77
CA GLN A 43 -7.80 -19.60 -0.74
C GLN A 43 -6.30 -19.24 -0.72
N HIS A 44 -6.01 -18.01 -0.31
CA HIS A 44 -4.65 -17.54 -0.10
C HIS A 44 -4.61 -16.56 1.08
N ASP A 45 -3.66 -16.75 1.97
CA ASP A 45 -3.41 -15.87 3.10
C ASP A 45 -2.37 -14.83 2.69
N LEU A 46 -2.74 -13.56 2.77
CA LEU A 46 -1.90 -12.40 2.52
C LEU A 46 -1.51 -11.78 3.86
N ASP A 47 -0.21 -11.82 4.13
CA ASP A 47 0.48 -11.08 5.18
C ASP A 47 1.12 -9.86 4.50
N VAL A 48 0.56 -8.67 4.73
CA VAL A 48 0.90 -7.45 3.98
C VAL A 48 2.25 -6.92 4.44
N ASP A 49 2.52 -6.95 5.75
CA ASP A 49 3.75 -6.43 6.36
C ASP A 49 4.83 -7.50 6.64
N HIS A 50 4.50 -8.77 6.42
CA HIS A 50 5.38 -9.93 6.64
C HIS A 50 5.79 -10.10 8.11
N ASN A 51 4.89 -9.75 9.04
CA ASN A 51 5.14 -9.92 10.47
C ASN A 51 4.81 -11.34 10.98
N GLY A 52 4.28 -12.22 10.13
CA GLY A 52 3.88 -13.59 10.46
C GLY A 52 2.42 -13.72 10.92
N THR A 53 1.68 -12.62 11.02
CA THR A 53 0.24 -12.57 11.26
C THR A 53 -0.47 -12.31 9.94
N ILE A 54 -1.48 -13.12 9.62
CA ILE A 54 -2.23 -12.93 8.37
C ILE A 54 -3.12 -11.71 8.49
N ASP A 55 -3.02 -10.81 7.51
CA ASP A 55 -3.85 -9.60 7.44
C ASP A 55 -5.16 -9.85 6.69
N TYR A 56 -5.10 -10.58 5.58
CA TYR A 56 -6.25 -10.90 4.75
C TYR A 56 -6.21 -12.35 4.30
N ARG A 57 -7.38 -12.98 4.26
CA ARG A 57 -7.58 -14.24 3.54
C ARG A 57 -8.41 -13.98 2.29
N LEU A 58 -7.80 -14.18 1.13
CA LEU A 58 -8.50 -14.14 -0.15
C LEU A 58 -9.12 -15.50 -0.43
N THR A 59 -10.35 -15.51 -0.94
CA THR A 59 -11.07 -16.75 -1.25
C THR A 59 -11.72 -16.65 -2.62
N VAL A 60 -11.79 -17.77 -3.33
CA VAL A 60 -12.53 -17.93 -4.59
C VAL A 60 -13.47 -19.10 -4.46
N GLY A 61 -14.76 -18.85 -4.62
CA GLY A 61 -15.81 -19.86 -4.52
C GLY A 61 -16.93 -19.44 -3.57
N GLY A 62 -17.87 -20.35 -3.34
CA GLY A 62 -19.07 -20.07 -2.53
C GLY A 62 -19.97 -18.99 -3.13
N SER A 63 -20.82 -18.38 -2.31
CA SER A 63 -21.74 -17.30 -2.71
C SER A 63 -21.04 -15.96 -2.94
N SER A 64 -19.80 -15.79 -2.48
CA SER A 64 -19.07 -14.51 -2.49
C SER A 64 -18.17 -14.31 -3.71
N GLY A 65 -18.05 -15.30 -4.60
CA GLY A 65 -17.18 -15.20 -5.77
C GLY A 65 -15.70 -15.09 -5.38
N PHE A 66 -15.04 -14.01 -5.82
CA PHE A 66 -13.70 -13.63 -5.37
C PHE A 66 -13.78 -12.56 -4.29
N ALA A 67 -13.33 -12.87 -3.08
CA ALA A 67 -13.52 -12.04 -1.90
C ALA A 67 -12.27 -11.94 -1.02
N ALA A 68 -12.23 -10.91 -0.17
CA ALA A 68 -11.18 -10.66 0.81
C ALA A 68 -11.77 -10.58 2.22
N PHE A 69 -11.32 -11.49 3.08
CA PHE A 69 -11.63 -11.51 4.50
C PHE A 69 -10.51 -10.82 5.28
N GLY A 70 -10.75 -9.59 5.74
CA GLY A 70 -9.85 -8.93 6.67
C GLY A 70 -9.79 -9.68 8.00
N GLN A 71 -8.59 -9.94 8.53
CA GLN A 71 -8.44 -10.53 9.85
C GLN A 71 -8.55 -9.45 10.93
N GLY A 72 -9.16 -9.78 12.07
CA GLY A 72 -9.37 -8.82 13.15
C GLY A 72 -10.16 -7.59 12.71
N ARG A 73 -9.54 -6.41 12.78
CA ARG A 73 -10.15 -5.11 12.42
C ARG A 73 -9.74 -4.61 11.02
N ASN A 74 -9.01 -5.43 10.26
CA ASN A 74 -8.55 -5.11 8.92
C ASN A 74 -9.76 -4.93 7.98
N ALA A 75 -9.65 -3.98 7.06
CA ALA A 75 -10.77 -3.53 6.26
C ALA A 75 -10.37 -3.26 4.81
N SER A 76 -11.29 -3.51 3.89
CA SER A 76 -11.09 -3.19 2.47
C SER A 76 -11.71 -1.84 2.13
N MET A 77 -11.07 -1.08 1.25
CA MET A 77 -11.70 0.08 0.64
C MET A 77 -12.82 -0.41 -0.28
N ALA A 78 -14.07 -0.10 0.09
CA ALA A 78 -15.25 -0.63 -0.55
C ALA A 78 -16.42 0.37 -0.50
N VAL A 79 -17.48 0.08 -1.23
CA VAL A 79 -18.81 0.67 -1.04
C VAL A 79 -19.75 -0.39 -0.50
N LEU A 80 -20.74 0.00 0.30
CA LEU A 80 -21.75 -0.94 0.76
C LEU A 80 -22.57 -1.43 -0.43
N GLU A 81 -22.85 -2.73 -0.46
CA GLU A 81 -23.82 -3.28 -1.39
C GLU A 81 -25.21 -2.70 -1.13
N THR A 82 -25.96 -2.47 -2.20
CA THR A 82 -27.33 -1.97 -2.08
C THR A 82 -28.27 -3.09 -1.65
N PRO A 83 -29.13 -2.88 -0.63
CA PRO A 83 -30.12 -3.87 -0.24
C PRO A 83 -30.95 -4.36 -1.44
N PRO A 84 -31.31 -5.66 -1.51
CA PRO A 84 -31.25 -6.66 -0.44
C PRO A 84 -29.87 -7.30 -0.22
N ASP A 85 -28.88 -7.00 -1.05
CA ASP A 85 -27.54 -7.56 -0.91
C ASP A 85 -26.88 -7.00 0.36
N VAL A 86 -26.08 -7.85 1.00
CA VAL A 86 -25.31 -7.50 2.20
C VAL A 86 -23.84 -7.75 1.87
N GLY A 87 -22.99 -6.80 2.20
CA GLY A 87 -21.57 -6.88 1.88
C GLY A 87 -20.96 -5.53 1.56
N GLY A 88 -19.69 -5.58 1.14
CA GLY A 88 -19.00 -4.45 0.56
C GLY A 88 -18.43 -4.82 -0.81
N SER A 89 -18.79 -4.08 -1.87
CA SER A 89 -18.10 -4.16 -3.15
C SER A 89 -16.76 -3.44 -3.03
N ILE A 90 -15.66 -4.17 -3.14
CA ILE A 90 -14.32 -3.56 -3.25
C ILE A 90 -14.30 -2.64 -4.47
N VAL A 91 -13.78 -1.43 -4.27
CA VAL A 91 -13.71 -0.41 -5.35
C VAL A 91 -12.27 -0.26 -5.84
N PRO A 92 -12.05 -0.21 -7.16
CA PRO A 92 -10.72 -0.06 -7.72
C PRO A 92 -10.19 1.36 -7.50
N ALA A 93 -9.05 1.47 -6.82
CA ALA A 93 -8.25 2.68 -6.83
C ALA A 93 -7.48 2.78 -8.16
N THR A 94 -7.46 3.99 -8.70
CA THR A 94 -6.64 4.34 -9.87
C THR A 94 -5.21 4.68 -9.46
N LEU A 95 -4.26 4.59 -10.40
CA LEU A 95 -2.86 4.94 -10.13
C LEU A 95 -2.76 6.39 -9.62
N GLY A 96 -2.08 6.58 -8.49
CA GLY A 96 -1.89 7.88 -7.84
C GLY A 96 -3.05 8.30 -6.94
N GLU A 97 -4.11 7.51 -6.83
CA GLU A 97 -5.23 7.81 -5.95
C GLU A 97 -4.83 7.63 -4.47
N PRO A 98 -5.17 8.58 -3.57
CA PRO A 98 -4.87 8.41 -2.15
C PRO A 98 -5.64 7.25 -1.52
N VAL A 99 -4.91 6.36 -0.83
CA VAL A 99 -5.45 5.33 0.05
C VAL A 99 -5.04 5.70 1.48
N GLY A 100 -6.01 6.01 2.34
CA GLY A 100 -5.73 6.58 3.65
C GLY A 100 -6.92 6.64 4.60
N PRO A 101 -6.79 7.38 5.72
CA PRO A 101 -7.83 7.45 6.75
C PRO A 101 -9.12 8.13 6.24
N GLY A 102 -8.99 9.13 5.38
CA GLY A 102 -10.11 9.81 4.74
C GLY A 102 -10.38 9.20 3.37
N LEU A 103 -11.55 8.58 3.21
CA LEU A 103 -12.05 8.12 1.92
C LEU A 103 -13.18 9.05 1.47
N GLU A 104 -13.24 9.33 0.17
CA GLU A 104 -14.34 10.09 -0.42
C GLU A 104 -15.61 9.25 -0.47
N HIS A 105 -16.74 9.84 -0.07
CA HIS A 105 -18.04 9.19 -0.15
C HIS A 105 -18.37 8.79 -1.61
N PRO A 106 -18.92 7.59 -1.89
CA PRO A 106 -19.52 6.62 -0.95
C PRO A 106 -18.56 5.58 -0.37
N ARG A 107 -17.25 5.73 -0.56
CA ARG A 107 -16.27 4.73 -0.13
C ARG A 107 -16.09 4.74 1.38
N LEU A 108 -15.85 3.57 1.93
CA LEU A 108 -15.58 3.37 3.34
C LEU A 108 -14.60 2.21 3.55
N TRP A 109 -14.11 2.10 4.78
CA TRP A 109 -13.33 0.94 5.24
C TRP A 109 -14.28 -0.17 5.69
N TYR A 110 -14.57 -1.10 4.80
CA TYR A 110 -15.48 -2.22 5.07
C TYR A 110 -14.76 -3.33 5.81
N GLN A 111 -15.21 -3.62 7.03
CA GLN A 111 -14.82 -4.81 7.79
C GLN A 111 -15.82 -5.93 7.55
N ASN A 112 -15.38 -7.18 7.71
CA ASN A 112 -16.27 -8.33 7.62
C ASN A 112 -17.46 -8.15 8.57
N GLN A 113 -18.67 -8.36 8.07
CA GLN A 113 -19.89 -8.30 8.89
C GLN A 113 -20.31 -9.70 9.31
N ILE A 114 -20.85 -9.84 10.52
CA ILE A 114 -21.51 -11.08 10.95
C ILE A 114 -23.00 -10.86 10.84
N VAL A 115 -23.66 -11.66 10.01
CA VAL A 115 -25.09 -11.54 9.71
C VAL A 115 -25.79 -12.83 10.11
N GLU A 116 -26.90 -12.69 10.84
CA GLU A 116 -27.80 -13.80 11.12
C GLU A 116 -28.71 -14.03 9.92
N THR A 117 -28.58 -15.17 9.24
CA THR A 117 -29.39 -15.50 8.05
C THR A 117 -30.64 -16.31 8.42
N PHE A 118 -30.55 -17.07 9.50
CA PHE A 118 -31.65 -17.80 10.13
C PHE A 118 -31.44 -17.79 11.65
N PRO A 119 -32.48 -18.01 12.47
CA PRO A 119 -32.34 -18.06 13.93
C PRO A 119 -31.20 -19.00 14.37
N GLY A 120 -30.16 -18.43 14.97
CA GLY A 120 -28.96 -19.15 15.44
C GLY A 120 -27.93 -19.52 14.36
N GLN A 121 -28.14 -19.11 13.10
CA GLN A 121 -27.20 -19.32 11.99
C GLN A 121 -26.56 -17.99 11.57
N PHE A 122 -25.25 -17.89 11.79
CA PHE A 122 -24.45 -16.72 11.46
C PHE A 122 -23.51 -17.00 10.30
N VAL A 123 -23.37 -16.03 9.41
CA VAL A 123 -22.39 -16.04 8.32
C VAL A 123 -21.55 -14.77 8.37
N THR A 124 -20.26 -14.93 8.09
CA THR A 124 -19.33 -13.82 7.90
C THR A 124 -19.39 -13.36 6.45
N VAL A 125 -19.72 -12.09 6.25
CA VAL A 125 -19.87 -11.45 4.94
C VAL A 125 -18.63 -10.56 4.68
N PRO A 126 -17.71 -10.99 3.79
CA PRO A 126 -16.49 -10.26 3.46
C PRO A 126 -16.75 -9.11 2.48
N ALA A 127 -15.68 -8.37 2.13
CA ALA A 127 -15.69 -7.54 0.94
C ALA A 127 -15.42 -8.40 -0.31
N SER A 128 -16.11 -8.14 -1.43
CA SER A 128 -15.96 -8.89 -2.68
C SER A 128 -15.35 -8.04 -3.80
N PHE A 129 -14.43 -8.64 -4.57
CA PHE A 129 -13.91 -8.05 -5.81
C PHE A 129 -14.96 -8.15 -6.92
N HIS A 130 -15.38 -9.39 -7.19
CA HIS A 130 -16.43 -9.71 -8.15
C HIS A 130 -16.97 -11.12 -7.92
N GLY A 131 -18.17 -11.36 -8.44
CA GLY A 131 -18.80 -12.67 -8.45
C GLY A 131 -19.39 -12.98 -9.82
N CYS A 132 -19.10 -14.16 -10.33
CA CYS A 132 -19.58 -14.67 -11.61
C CYS A 132 -20.43 -15.92 -11.40
N VAL A 133 -21.58 -15.95 -12.06
CA VAL A 133 -22.49 -17.10 -12.20
C VAL A 133 -22.68 -17.41 -13.69
N THR A 134 -23.44 -18.45 -14.02
CA THR A 134 -23.62 -18.93 -15.40
C THR A 134 -24.18 -17.91 -16.39
N THR A 135 -24.80 -16.83 -15.91
CA THR A 135 -25.45 -15.81 -16.73
C THR A 135 -24.70 -14.47 -16.78
N GLY A 136 -23.67 -14.28 -15.96
CA GLY A 136 -22.94 -13.01 -15.91
C GLY A 136 -22.10 -12.82 -14.65
N CYS A 137 -21.50 -11.64 -14.55
CA CYS A 137 -20.64 -11.23 -13.43
C CYS A 137 -21.08 -9.88 -12.88
N VAL A 138 -20.86 -9.69 -11.58
CA VAL A 138 -21.07 -8.43 -10.85
C VAL A 138 -19.80 -8.08 -10.06
N GLY A 139 -19.69 -6.82 -9.64
CA GLY A 139 -18.55 -6.29 -8.88
C GLY A 139 -17.64 -5.41 -9.72
N GLN A 140 -17.09 -4.37 -9.08
CA GLN A 140 -16.33 -3.33 -9.76
C GLN A 140 -14.94 -3.77 -10.19
N PHE A 141 -14.45 -4.88 -9.63
CA PHE A 141 -13.20 -5.49 -10.02
C PHE A 141 -13.35 -6.51 -11.15
N HIS A 142 -14.45 -6.56 -11.91
CA HIS A 142 -14.56 -7.52 -13.01
C HIS A 142 -13.76 -7.08 -14.26
N ASN A 143 -12.91 -7.96 -14.80
CA ASN A 143 -12.15 -7.78 -16.05
C ASN A 143 -11.25 -6.52 -16.06
N ILE A 144 -10.61 -6.23 -14.92
CA ILE A 144 -9.69 -5.10 -14.79
C ILE A 144 -8.42 -5.48 -14.01
N THR A 145 -7.37 -4.67 -14.21
CA THR A 145 -6.22 -4.61 -13.31
C THR A 145 -6.23 -3.26 -12.61
N ALA A 146 -6.32 -3.26 -11.29
CA ALA A 146 -6.41 -2.03 -10.49
C ALA A 146 -5.83 -2.25 -9.08
N TYR A 147 -5.87 -1.20 -8.26
CA TYR A 147 -5.36 -1.23 -6.90
C TYR A 147 -6.49 -1.42 -5.89
N TRP A 148 -6.39 -2.47 -5.09
CA TRP A 148 -7.24 -2.71 -3.93
C TRP A 148 -6.64 -1.99 -2.72
N GLY A 149 -7.38 -1.01 -2.19
CA GLY A 149 -6.97 -0.30 -0.97
C GLY A 149 -7.23 -1.14 0.28
N VAL A 150 -6.22 -1.26 1.14
CA VAL A 150 -6.26 -2.02 2.39
C VAL A 150 -5.94 -1.14 3.59
N ARG A 151 -6.64 -1.39 4.70
CA ARG A 151 -6.32 -0.87 6.02
C ARG A 151 -6.11 -2.04 6.96
N PHE A 152 -4.94 -2.12 7.56
CA PHE A 152 -4.56 -3.23 8.42
C PHE A 152 -3.83 -2.75 9.68
N ASP A 153 -3.81 -3.58 10.71
CA ASP A 153 -3.23 -3.27 12.01
C ASP A 153 -1.76 -3.70 12.07
N ILE A 154 -0.87 -2.79 12.48
CA ILE A 154 0.49 -3.12 12.90
C ILE A 154 0.66 -2.59 14.32
N ASP A 155 0.88 -3.51 15.27
CA ASP A 155 1.07 -3.20 16.69
C ASP A 155 -0.04 -2.28 17.27
N GLY A 156 -1.29 -2.51 16.90
CA GLY A 156 -2.45 -1.74 17.39
C GLY A 156 -2.72 -0.43 16.65
N ASN A 157 -1.99 -0.13 15.58
CA ASN A 157 -2.16 1.08 14.79
C ASN A 157 -2.63 0.78 13.37
N ASP A 158 -3.50 1.63 12.82
CA ASP A 158 -3.95 1.51 11.43
C ASP A 158 -2.84 1.93 10.46
N HIS A 159 -2.53 1.07 9.50
CA HIS A 159 -1.69 1.33 8.33
C HIS A 159 -2.49 1.20 7.04
N TYR A 160 -2.04 1.90 6.00
CA TYR A 160 -2.71 1.95 4.71
C TYR A 160 -1.80 1.45 3.60
N GLY A 161 -2.37 0.61 2.74
CA GLY A 161 -1.67 -0.02 1.63
C GLY A 161 -2.52 -0.14 0.38
N TRP A 162 -1.86 -0.49 -0.72
CA TRP A 162 -2.50 -0.91 -1.95
C TRP A 162 -1.99 -2.29 -2.34
N VAL A 163 -2.86 -3.11 -2.91
CA VAL A 163 -2.54 -4.40 -3.52
C VAL A 163 -2.97 -4.35 -4.98
N ARG A 164 -2.07 -4.59 -5.93
CA ARG A 164 -2.44 -4.59 -7.35
C ARG A 164 -3.01 -5.96 -7.71
N VAL A 165 -4.26 -5.95 -8.17
CA VAL A 165 -5.03 -7.16 -8.46
C VAL A 165 -5.48 -7.13 -9.92
N ALA A 166 -5.19 -8.21 -10.64
CA ALA A 166 -5.70 -8.45 -11.99
C ALA A 166 -6.81 -9.50 -11.95
N THR A 167 -7.94 -9.21 -12.58
CA THR A 167 -9.10 -10.12 -12.61
C THR A 167 -9.42 -10.52 -14.05
N PRO A 168 -9.95 -11.74 -14.25
CA PRO A 168 -10.21 -12.25 -15.59
C PRO A 168 -11.48 -11.63 -16.18
N GLY A 169 -11.54 -11.60 -17.51
CA GLY A 169 -12.78 -11.42 -18.25
C GLY A 169 -13.58 -12.71 -18.40
N GLY A 170 -14.82 -12.57 -18.87
CA GLY A 170 -15.75 -13.69 -19.06
C GLY A 170 -16.30 -14.25 -17.75
N ILE A 171 -16.98 -15.39 -17.80
CA ILE A 171 -17.64 -15.99 -16.61
C ILE A 171 -16.62 -16.79 -15.81
N ARG A 172 -15.79 -16.10 -15.03
CA ARG A 172 -14.73 -16.70 -14.19
C ARG A 172 -14.53 -15.94 -12.88
N ASN A 173 -14.60 -16.67 -11.77
CA ASN A 173 -14.21 -16.15 -10.46
C ASN A 173 -12.70 -16.25 -10.26
N GLY A 174 -12.14 -15.30 -9.52
CA GLY A 174 -10.74 -15.30 -9.12
C GLY A 174 -9.95 -14.10 -9.63
N GLY A 175 -8.66 -14.10 -9.35
CA GLY A 175 -7.76 -13.03 -9.74
C GLY A 175 -6.32 -13.39 -9.44
N THR A 176 -5.43 -12.48 -9.81
CA THR A 176 -4.00 -12.57 -9.58
C THR A 176 -3.56 -11.39 -8.74
N ILE A 177 -2.88 -11.66 -7.63
CA ILE A 177 -2.16 -10.63 -6.87
C ILE A 177 -0.78 -10.48 -7.51
N LEU A 178 -0.44 -9.25 -7.88
CA LEU A 178 0.79 -8.95 -8.62
C LEU A 178 1.87 -8.42 -7.68
N ASP A 179 1.55 -7.38 -6.92
CA ASP A 179 2.44 -6.69 -5.99
C ASP A 179 1.62 -5.85 -5.02
N TRP A 180 2.27 -5.36 -3.97
CA TRP A 180 1.64 -4.45 -3.00
C TRP A 180 2.65 -3.53 -2.34
N ALA A 181 2.15 -2.43 -1.79
CA ALA A 181 2.91 -1.58 -0.90
C ALA A 181 2.05 -1.02 0.22
N TYR A 182 2.69 -0.57 1.29
CA TYR A 182 2.04 0.16 2.37
C TYR A 182 2.92 1.28 2.93
N ASN A 183 2.30 2.23 3.63
CA ASN A 183 3.01 3.26 4.38
C ASN A 183 3.32 2.75 5.80
N SER A 184 4.61 2.63 6.14
CA SER A 184 5.04 2.21 7.48
C SER A 184 4.88 3.27 8.57
N VAL A 185 4.46 4.51 8.24
CA VAL A 185 4.01 5.45 9.29
C VAL A 185 2.55 5.16 9.64
N PRO A 186 2.23 4.91 10.91
CA PRO A 186 0.86 4.81 11.38
C PRO A 186 -0.02 5.97 10.93
N GLY A 187 -1.23 5.67 10.43
CA GLY A 187 -2.23 6.66 10.07
C GLY A 187 -1.96 7.45 8.78
N GLN A 188 -0.81 7.26 8.13
CA GLN A 188 -0.45 8.04 6.94
C GLN A 188 -0.94 7.39 5.65
N PRO A 189 -1.45 8.19 4.69
CA PRO A 189 -1.89 7.66 3.41
C PRO A 189 -0.71 7.18 2.55
N ILE A 190 -1.04 6.39 1.54
CA ILE A 190 -0.17 6.01 0.43
C ILE A 190 -0.91 6.31 -0.88
N LEU A 191 -0.19 6.68 -1.94
CA LEU A 191 -0.82 6.75 -3.26
C LEU A 191 -0.85 5.34 -3.89
N ALA A 192 -1.97 4.94 -4.47
CA ALA A 192 -2.08 3.67 -5.16
C ALA A 192 -1.00 3.55 -6.25
N GLY A 193 -0.26 2.44 -6.25
CA GLY A 193 0.88 2.22 -7.14
C GLY A 193 2.18 2.95 -6.75
N GLN A 194 2.20 3.67 -5.62
CA GLN A 194 3.41 4.29 -5.10
C GLN A 194 4.41 3.20 -4.66
N VAL A 195 5.61 3.28 -5.20
CA VAL A 195 6.77 2.47 -4.82
C VAL A 195 7.85 3.38 -4.20
N PRO A 196 8.81 2.83 -3.44
CA PRO A 196 9.93 3.61 -2.91
C PRO A 196 10.63 4.37 -4.04
N GLU A 197 10.93 5.65 -3.81
CA GLU A 197 11.74 6.39 -4.77
C GLU A 197 13.09 5.67 -4.91
N PRO A 198 13.56 5.41 -6.15
CA PRO A 198 14.87 4.82 -6.34
C PRO A 198 15.92 5.71 -5.70
N ALA A 199 16.59 5.20 -4.66
CA ALA A 199 17.72 5.90 -4.00
C ALA A 199 18.82 6.32 -5.00
N THR A 200 18.80 5.78 -6.21
CA THR A 200 19.61 6.18 -7.36
C THR A 200 19.61 7.69 -7.61
N TRP A 201 18.47 8.39 -7.54
CA TRP A 201 18.46 9.85 -7.76
C TRP A 201 19.11 10.61 -6.61
N ALA A 202 18.86 10.20 -5.37
CA ALA A 202 19.51 10.77 -4.19
C ALA A 202 21.03 10.55 -4.24
N LEU A 203 21.47 9.37 -4.69
CA LEU A 203 22.89 9.03 -4.87
C LEU A 203 23.54 9.78 -6.05
N LEU A 204 22.83 9.97 -7.17
CA LEU A 204 23.36 10.70 -8.33
C LEU A 204 23.48 12.20 -8.03
N LEU A 205 22.47 12.80 -7.42
CA LEU A 205 22.51 14.22 -7.04
C LEU A 205 23.53 14.46 -5.91
N GLY A 206 23.52 13.61 -4.88
CA GLY A 206 24.48 13.68 -3.78
C GLY A 206 25.93 13.43 -4.23
N GLY A 207 26.15 12.39 -5.03
CA GLY A 207 27.46 12.06 -5.60
C GLY A 207 27.97 13.12 -6.57
N GLY A 208 27.11 13.68 -7.41
CA GLY A 208 27.44 14.78 -8.32
C GLY A 208 27.85 16.05 -7.58
N ALA A 209 27.13 16.44 -6.53
CA ALA A 209 27.47 17.57 -5.68
C ALA A 209 28.82 17.35 -4.97
N MET A 210 29.06 16.15 -4.44
CA MET A 210 30.30 15.81 -3.75
C MET A 210 31.51 15.83 -4.72
N LEU A 211 31.37 15.28 -5.92
CA LEU A 211 32.38 15.34 -6.98
C LEU A 211 32.66 16.78 -7.44
N HIS A 212 31.63 17.62 -7.55
CA HIS A 212 31.78 19.03 -7.92
C HIS A 212 32.57 19.80 -6.87
N LEU A 213 32.23 19.63 -5.59
CA LEU A 213 32.93 20.26 -4.47
C LEU A 213 34.38 19.76 -4.35
N TYR A 214 34.62 18.46 -4.57
CA TYR A 214 35.96 17.89 -4.61
C TYR A 214 36.82 18.49 -5.73
N ARG A 215 36.24 18.66 -6.93
CA ARG A 215 36.92 19.29 -8.07
C ARG A 215 37.28 20.75 -7.81
N ARG A 216 36.37 21.53 -7.20
CA ARG A 216 36.63 22.94 -6.84
C ARG A 216 37.82 23.07 -5.88
N ARG A 217 37.81 22.31 -4.78
CA ARG A 217 38.90 22.33 -3.78
C ARG A 217 40.28 21.98 -4.35
N ARG A 218 40.33 21.10 -5.35
CA ARG A 218 41.60 20.70 -5.98
C ARG A 218 42.18 21.77 -6.92
N LEU A 219 41.34 22.65 -7.45
CA LEU A 219 41.74 23.75 -8.31
C LEU A 219 42.24 24.95 -7.48
N ASP A 220 41.61 25.20 -6.33
CA ASP A 220 41.99 26.30 -5.43
C ASP A 220 43.32 26.05 -4.69
N GLY A 221 43.76 24.80 -4.55
CA GLY A 221 45.03 24.43 -3.91
C GLY A 221 46.27 24.42 -4.83
N LYS A 222 46.16 24.96 -6.05
CA LYS A 222 47.26 25.01 -7.05
C LYS A 222 47.75 26.44 -7.37
N GLN A 223 47.38 27.44 -6.58
CA GLN A 223 47.93 28.80 -6.64
C GLN A 223 48.91 29.03 -5.48
#